data_AF-A0A9D8N3Z0-F1
#
_entry.id   AF-A0A9D8N3Z0-F1
#
_cell.length_a   1.000
_cell.length_b   1.000
_cell.length_c   1.000
_cell.angle_alpha   90.00
_cell.angle_beta   90.00
_cell.angle_gamma   90.00
#
_symmetry.space_group_name_H-M   'P 1'
#
loop_
_entity.id
_entity.type
_entity.pdbx_description
1 polymer ?
#
loop_
_entity_poly.entity_id
_entity_poly.type
_entity_poly.pdbx_seq_one_letter_code
_entity_poly.pdbx_strand_id
1 'polypeptide(L)' 'PSNIAEGYGRVYDKETVKFLSNALGSASELETQLIISKDLGYMSVEDYQKLIIQIEEIIRMLSALIKSAN' A
#
# COMPACT_ATOMS: atom_id res chain seq x y z
N PRO A 1 6.28 4.22 -0.18
CA PRO A 1 7.36 4.53 0.80
C PRO A 1 7.31 5.98 1.31
N SER A 2 7.17 6.99 0.44
CA SER A 2 7.23 8.40 0.84
C SER A 2 6.19 8.80 1.88
N ASN A 3 4.92 8.40 1.71
CA ASN A 3 3.87 8.68 2.69
C ASN A 3 4.16 8.10 4.07
N ILE A 4 4.71 6.89 4.16
CA ILE A 4 5.09 6.28 5.44
C ILE A 4 6.18 7.13 6.11
N ALA A 5 7.27 7.41 5.39
CA ALA A 5 8.38 8.21 5.92
C ALA A 5 7.92 9.63 6.35
N GLU A 6 7.06 10.26 5.55
CA GLU A 6 6.53 11.58 5.85
C GLU A 6 5.62 11.56 7.08
N GLY A 7 4.80 10.52 7.25
CA GLY A 7 3.95 10.33 8.43
C GLY A 7 4.74 10.16 9.72
N TYR A 8 5.82 9.37 9.68
CA TYR A 8 6.72 9.20 10.83
C TYR A 8 7.58 10.44 11.13
N GLY A 9 7.70 11.37 10.17
CA GLY A 9 8.32 12.67 10.40
C GLY A 9 7.41 13.71 11.06
N ARG A 10 6.14 13.37 11.34
CA ARG A 10 5.17 14.26 12.00
C ARG A 10 5.25 14.17 13.52
N VAL A 11 4.85 15.25 14.18
CA VAL A 11 4.90 15.38 15.66
C VAL A 11 3.66 14.77 16.31
N TYR A 12 2.52 14.79 15.62
CA TYR A 12 1.25 14.34 16.18
C TYR A 12 0.75 13.07 15.50
N ASP A 13 0.30 12.11 16.30
CA ASP A 13 -0.17 10.79 15.83
C ASP A 13 -1.28 10.87 14.79
N LYS A 14 -2.18 11.85 14.91
CA LYS A 14 -3.26 12.09 13.93
C LYS A 14 -2.73 12.41 12.53
N GLU A 15 -1.61 13.13 12.44
CA GLU A 15 -0.98 13.43 11.17
C GLU A 15 -0.30 12.17 10.61
N THR A 16 0.39 11.41 11.46
CA THR A 16 0.97 10.11 11.07
C THR A 16 -0.09 9.18 10.49
N VAL A 17 -1.24 9.03 11.16
CA VAL A 17 -2.37 8.22 10.67
C VAL A 17 -2.88 8.71 9.32
N LYS A 18 -2.99 10.03 9.10
CA LYS A 18 -3.40 10.59 7.80
C LYS A 18 -2.44 10.17 6.68
N PHE A 19 -1.13 10.25 6.91
CA PHE A 19 -0.13 9.83 5.94
C PHE A 19 -0.13 8.31 5.71
N LEU A 20 -0.33 7.51 6.76
CA LEU A 20 -0.48 6.06 6.62
C LEU A 20 -1.73 5.71 5.81
N SER A 21 -2.85 6.41 6.00
CA SER A 21 -4.06 6.25 5.18
C SER A 21 -3.81 6.57 3.70
N ASN A 22 -3.02 7.61 3.41
CA ASN A 22 -2.61 7.91 2.04
C ASN A 22 -1.73 6.78 1.46
N ALA A 23 -0.81 6.22 2.25
CA ALA A 23 0.01 5.08 1.84
C ALA A 23 -0.86 3.85 1.52
N LEU A 24 -1.89 3.59 2.33
CA LEU A 24 -2.85 2.51 2.11
C LEU A 24 -3.62 2.71 0.80
N GLY A 25 -4.12 3.92 0.56
CA GLY A 25 -4.81 4.27 -0.69
C GLY A 25 -3.94 4.00 -1.93
N SER A 26 -2.70 4.49 -1.93
CA SER A 26 -1.76 4.25 -3.04
C SER A 26 -1.44 2.77 -3.24
N ALA A 27 -1.38 1.97 -2.17
CA ALA A 27 -1.15 0.53 -2.27
C ALA A 27 -2.34 -0.20 -2.93
N SER A 28 -3.57 0.15 -2.54
CA SER A 28 -4.80 -0.39 -3.16
C SER A 28 -4.98 0.04 -4.62
N GLU A 29 -4.57 1.26 -4.97
CA GLU A 29 -4.52 1.70 -6.38
C GLU A 29 -3.54 0.85 -7.20
N LEU A 30 -2.35 0.59 -6.66
CA LEU A 30 -1.35 -0.24 -7.33
C LEU A 30 -1.82 -1.70 -7.47
N GLU A 31 -2.46 -2.27 -6.44
CA GLU A 31 -3.10 -3.59 -6.52
C GLU A 31 -4.07 -3.68 -7.70
N THR A 32 -4.95 -2.68 -7.83
CA THR A 32 -5.90 -2.58 -8.96
C THR A 32 -5.17 -2.50 -10.30
N GLN A 33 -4.11 -1.68 -10.38
CA GLN A 33 -3.32 -1.53 -11.60
C GLN A 33 -2.57 -2.82 -11.98
N LEU A 34 -2.11 -3.62 -11.02
CA LEU A 34 -1.49 -4.93 -11.27
C LEU A 34 -2.49 -5.91 -11.87
N ILE A 35 -3.71 -5.96 -11.33
CA ILE A 35 -4.80 -6.79 -11.87
C ILE A 35 -5.08 -6.42 -13.33
N ILE A 36 -5.28 -5.12 -13.60
CA ILE A 36 -5.55 -4.62 -14.95
C ILE A 36 -4.37 -4.91 -15.89
N SER A 37 -3.13 -4.71 -15.43
CA SER A 37 -1.93 -4.95 -16.25
C SER A 37 -1.79 -6.42 -16.64
N LYS A 38 -2.10 -7.35 -15.73
CA LYS A 38 -2.12 -8.79 -16.02
C LYS A 38 -3.25 -9.14 -17.00
N ASP A 39 -4.44 -8.58 -16.83
CA ASP A 39 -5.59 -8.85 -17.70
C ASP A 39 -5.39 -8.32 -19.12
N LEU A 40 -4.67 -7.20 -19.28
CA LEU A 40 -4.30 -6.63 -20.58
C LEU A 40 -3.06 -7.30 -21.22
N GLY A 41 -2.43 -8.25 -20.53
CA GLY A 41 -1.22 -8.93 -21.03
C GLY A 41 0.04 -8.06 -21.03
N TYR A 42 0.09 -6.99 -20.22
CA TYR A 42 1.27 -6.13 -20.07
C TYR A 42 2.32 -6.70 -19.11
N MET A 43 2.00 -7.78 -18.40
CA MET A 43 2.93 -8.48 -17.53
C MET A 43 2.70 -10.00 -17.55
N SER A 44 3.73 -10.76 -17.20
CA SER A 44 3.64 -12.21 -17.06
C SER A 44 2.78 -12.59 -15.84
N VAL A 45 2.20 -13.80 -15.87
CA VAL A 45 1.43 -14.32 -14.74
C VAL A 45 2.35 -14.55 -13.53
N GLU A 46 3.59 -14.96 -13.79
CA GLU A 46 4.60 -15.21 -12.77
C GLU A 46 5.01 -13.92 -12.05
N ASP A 47 5.20 -12.82 -12.77
CA ASP A 47 5.54 -11.53 -12.17
C ASP A 47 4.32 -10.93 -11.45
N TYR A 48 3.12 -11.09 -12.00
CA TYR A 48 1.88 -10.69 -11.34
C TYR A 48 1.72 -11.39 -10.00
N GLN A 49 1.90 -12.72 -9.95
CA GLN A 49 1.77 -13.49 -8.72
C GLN A 49 2.78 -13.06 -7.64
N LYS A 50 4.02 -12.74 -8.03
CA LYS A 50 5.01 -12.23 -7.09
C LYS A 50 4.62 -10.85 -6.54
N LEU A 51 4.19 -9.94 -7.41
CA LEU A 51 3.87 -8.56 -7.02
C LEU A 51 2.56 -8.46 -6.24
N ILE A 52 1.54 -9.26 -6.58
CA ILE A 52 0.25 -9.23 -5.88
C ILE A 52 0.39 -9.74 -4.43
N ILE A 53 1.19 -10.77 -4.19
CA ILE A 53 1.46 -11.25 -2.83
C ILE A 53 2.13 -10.16 -1.99
N GLN A 54 3.09 -9.43 -2.56
CA GLN A 54 3.77 -8.35 -1.88
C GLN A 54 2.85 -7.16 -1.59
N ILE A 55 2.00 -6.77 -2.53
CA ILE A 55 1.09 -5.63 -2.32
C ILE A 55 0.02 -5.97 -1.27
N GLU A 56 -0.51 -7.20 -1.28
CA GLU A 56 -1.46 -7.68 -0.27
C GLU A 56 -0.85 -7.67 1.14
N GLU A 57 0.42 -8.09 1.28
CA GLU A 57 1.15 -8.04 2.54
C GLU A 57 1.31 -6.59 3.03
N ILE A 58 1.71 -5.67 2.16
CA ILE A 58 1.87 -4.24 2.48
C ILE A 58 0.53 -3.63 2.92
N ILE A 59 -0.57 -3.91 2.20
CA ILE A 59 -1.92 -3.44 2.55
C ILE A 59 -2.34 -3.93 3.94
N ARG A 60 -2.07 -5.21 4.24
CA ARG A 60 -2.36 -5.80 5.55
C ARG A 60 -1.54 -5.15 6.67
N MET A 61 -0.25 -4.93 6.45
CA MET A 61 0.64 -4.27 7.41
C MET A 61 0.21 -2.83 7.68
N LEU A 62 -0.10 -2.06 6.63
CA LEU A 62 -0.56 -0.67 6.77
C LEU A 62 -1.91 -0.60 7.52
N SER A 63 -2.84 -1.49 7.19
CA SER A 63 -4.15 -1.55 7.86
C SER A 63 -4.00 -1.87 9.35
N ALA A 64 -3.15 -2.84 9.69
CA ALA A 64 -2.87 -3.20 11.09
C ALA A 64 -2.20 -2.04 11.84
N LEU A 65 -1.24 -1.36 11.22
CA LEU A 65 -0.53 -0.23 11.80
C LEU A 65 -1.48 0.95 12.06
N ILE A 66 -2.31 1.33 11.09
CA ILE A 66 -3.33 2.38 11.25
C ILE A 66 -4.28 2.03 12.40
N LYS A 67 -4.72 0.77 12.49
CA LYS A 67 -5.58 0.32 13.58
C LYS A 67 -4.92 0.39 14.95
N SER A 68 -3.60 0.16 15.04
CA SER A 68 -2.85 0.24 16.29
C SER A 68 -2.53 1.67 16.74
N ALA A 69 -2.55 2.63 15.83
CA ALA A 69 -2.27 4.05 16.08
C ALA A 69 -3.54 4.87 16.39
N ASN A 70 -4.73 4.24 16.33
CA ASN A 70 -6.00 4.79 16.79
C ASN A 70 -6.36 4.20 18.17
#